data_AF-A0A8T1D184-F1
#
_entry.id   AF-A0A8T1D184-F1
#
_cell.length_a   1.000
_cell.length_b   1.000
_cell.length_c   1.000
_cell.angle_alpha   90.00
_cell.angle_beta   90.00
_cell.angle_gamma   90.00
#
_symmetry.space_group_name_H-M   'P 1'
#
loop_
_entity.id
_entity.type
_entity.pdbx_description
1 polymer ?
#
loop_
_entity_poly.entity_id
_entity_poly.type
_entity_poly.pdbx_seq_one_letter_code
_entity_poly.pdbx_strand_id
1 'polypeptide(L)'
;MASPPVLLCVSLTLPPDLEAISHISELVNEYLLPNTIDSAVYNALQLVVQRFGVSRVWTVGAMDGAAARGRVVIMEWLHSSRSEGCSALAATGAAANAENGRIEIARYLRPQMHWFDATPAIVAAAARGRIGCLQALLPGNTSDAFIVAAANGRVEVLEFFIDNGYNGNVAVTNASLKKAARFGHTAVIQLLLPECNVIGVGNALRSAAKWDQTSVVVLLLERFPFGNFLVAKALQKAVESAHYELAKLLIDNFPGSDIREPHWCLDGVPPMYQSIVNFVLLSVSRIGCAAIVKALVDRFPFVSIRPALLLATENRQYEVVELLLHSSDSSILSTIGKAVENAATCGDTKMAKLLVKRSSFHDAARALNIAASRNDLDIVRVLAAKRGECFKVDSFKIDALVRAAKSGRMEVVEVLVNSSNSRTKEEAVLQLASIVDTEVLNSIIRICELKTYQYLFTDAAARGLAGLVQQLMCRVDLNTIHRSLTAAALNGHTEVIKMLLGKSDLPNVAEIVEAVARNGHTSVVKLLRASTSDDAAMVHLESDQEFGNKKPRLK
;
A
#
# COMPACT_ATOMS: atom_id res chain seq x y z
N MET A 1 14.65 70.24 -23.31
CA MET A 1 13.51 69.84 -22.46
C MET A 1 13.84 70.27 -21.05
N ALA A 2 12.98 71.04 -20.39
CA ALA A 2 13.21 71.43 -18.99
C ALA A 2 13.11 70.20 -18.08
N SER A 3 13.99 70.08 -17.08
CA SER A 3 13.94 69.03 -16.07
C SER A 3 12.55 68.98 -15.43
N PRO A 4 11.95 67.79 -15.21
CA PRO A 4 10.62 67.70 -14.61
C PRO A 4 10.66 68.29 -13.20
N PRO A 5 9.60 69.01 -12.78
CA PRO A 5 9.52 69.57 -11.44
C PRO A 5 9.65 68.47 -10.38
N VAL A 6 10.41 68.74 -9.32
CA VAL A 6 10.66 67.80 -8.21
C VAL A 6 9.33 67.39 -7.57
N LEU A 7 9.11 66.08 -7.42
CA LEU A 7 7.93 65.55 -6.73
C LEU A 7 7.90 66.04 -5.28
N LEU A 8 6.71 66.40 -4.80
CA LEU A 8 6.54 66.95 -3.44
C LEU A 8 7.05 65.99 -2.35
N CYS A 9 6.90 64.68 -2.54
CA CYS A 9 7.45 63.69 -1.62
C CYS A 9 8.99 63.74 -1.60
N VAL A 10 9.62 63.87 -2.76
CA VAL A 10 11.09 63.97 -2.91
C VAL A 10 11.63 65.23 -2.24
N SER A 11 10.95 66.36 -2.39
CA SER A 11 11.32 67.62 -1.72
C SER A 11 11.06 67.64 -0.21
N LEU A 12 10.31 66.68 0.33
CA LEU A 12 10.01 66.61 1.77
C LEU A 12 10.81 65.53 2.49
N THR A 13 11.38 64.55 1.77
CA THR A 13 12.07 63.39 2.36
C THR A 13 13.57 63.35 2.12
N LEU A 14 14.11 64.19 1.24
CA LEU A 14 15.56 64.23 1.00
C LEU A 14 16.28 64.94 2.16
N PRO A 15 17.35 64.36 2.72
CA PRO A 15 18.22 65.06 3.65
C PRO A 15 18.86 66.30 3.01
N PRO A 16 19.10 67.40 3.76
CA PRO A 16 19.65 68.65 3.22
C PRO A 16 20.99 68.47 2.48
N ASP A 17 21.81 67.51 2.94
CA ASP A 17 23.10 67.18 2.34
C ASP A 17 22.98 66.56 0.93
N LEU A 18 21.85 65.92 0.63
CA LEU A 18 21.54 65.33 -0.68
C LEU A 18 20.72 66.28 -1.57
N GLU A 19 19.97 67.23 -1.00
CA GLU A 19 19.26 68.28 -1.76
C GLU A 19 20.22 69.21 -2.50
N ALA A 20 21.40 69.48 -1.93
CA ALA A 20 22.44 70.29 -2.55
C ALA A 20 23.01 69.65 -3.84
N ILE A 21 22.76 68.36 -4.06
CA ILE A 21 23.25 67.60 -5.20
C ILE A 21 22.12 67.41 -6.21
N SER A 22 21.94 68.39 -7.10
CA SER A 22 20.82 68.47 -8.05
C SER A 22 20.60 67.17 -8.84
N HIS A 23 21.68 66.54 -9.34
CA HIS A 23 21.57 65.31 -10.13
C HIS A 23 21.04 64.10 -9.32
N ILE A 24 21.28 64.02 -8.01
CA ILE A 24 20.73 62.95 -7.16
C ILE A 24 19.23 63.17 -6.96
N SER A 25 18.83 64.41 -6.68
CA SER A 25 17.41 64.75 -6.55
C SER A 25 16.64 64.49 -7.85
N GLU A 26 17.24 64.78 -9.02
CA GLU A 26 16.69 64.47 -10.33
C GLU A 26 16.61 62.96 -10.58
N LEU A 27 17.65 62.19 -10.22
CA LEU A 27 17.66 60.73 -10.38
C LEU A 27 16.61 60.04 -9.49
N VAL A 28 16.47 60.49 -8.24
CA VAL A 28 15.46 59.99 -7.29
C VAL A 28 14.06 60.38 -7.76
N ASN A 29 13.89 61.61 -8.27
CA ASN A 29 12.64 62.08 -8.86
C ASN A 29 12.27 61.27 -10.12
N GLU A 30 13.25 60.95 -10.97
CA GLU A 30 13.07 60.11 -12.15
C GLU A 30 12.77 58.66 -11.78
N TYR A 31 13.42 58.12 -10.75
CA TYR A 31 13.18 56.76 -10.23
C TYR A 31 11.78 56.60 -9.62
N LEU A 32 11.27 57.63 -8.96
CA LEU A 32 9.95 57.62 -8.31
C LEU A 32 8.80 57.97 -9.27
N LEU A 33 9.09 58.60 -10.40
CA LEU A 33 8.11 58.87 -11.45
C LEU A 33 7.89 57.60 -12.30
N PRO A 34 6.65 57.24 -12.64
CA PRO A 34 6.42 56.10 -13.49
C PRO A 34 7.00 56.36 -14.88
N ASN A 35 7.77 55.38 -15.39
CA ASN A 35 8.40 55.44 -16.71
C ASN A 35 7.38 55.67 -17.84
N THR A 36 6.14 55.23 -17.65
CA THR A 36 5.02 55.48 -18.56
C THR A 36 3.86 56.14 -17.83
N ILE A 37 3.05 56.91 -18.56
CA ILE A 37 1.87 57.56 -17.99
C ILE A 37 0.69 56.57 -17.79
N ASP A 38 0.82 55.34 -18.27
CA ASP A 38 -0.23 54.32 -18.30
C ASP A 38 -0.83 54.05 -16.91
N SER A 39 -0.01 54.01 -15.86
CA SER A 39 -0.48 53.83 -14.48
C SER A 39 -1.31 55.01 -13.98
N ALA A 40 -0.99 56.23 -14.41
CA ALA A 40 -1.78 57.42 -14.10
C ALA A 40 -3.14 57.38 -14.81
N VAL A 41 -3.16 56.92 -16.07
CA VAL A 41 -4.39 56.68 -16.83
C VAL A 41 -5.25 55.61 -16.17
N TYR A 42 -4.65 54.47 -15.81
CA TYR A 42 -5.30 53.36 -15.13
C TYR A 42 -5.97 53.79 -13.80
N ASN A 43 -5.29 54.65 -13.02
CA ASN A 43 -5.80 55.16 -11.75
C ASN A 43 -6.62 56.46 -11.88
N ALA A 44 -6.89 56.93 -13.12
CA ALA A 44 -7.62 58.17 -13.41
C ALA A 44 -7.01 59.43 -12.76
N LEU A 45 -5.68 59.49 -12.65
CA LEU A 45 -4.95 60.63 -12.09
C LEU A 45 -4.81 61.74 -13.14
N GLN A 46 -5.91 62.43 -13.47
CA GLN A 46 -5.92 63.41 -14.58
C GLN A 46 -4.87 64.51 -14.42
N LEU A 47 -4.59 64.97 -13.20
CA LEU A 47 -3.54 65.97 -12.95
C LEU A 47 -2.14 65.46 -13.32
N VAL A 48 -1.85 64.19 -13.05
CA VAL A 48 -0.58 63.55 -13.42
C VAL A 48 -0.51 63.40 -14.94
N VAL A 49 -1.61 62.97 -15.57
CA VAL A 49 -1.73 62.86 -17.03
C VAL A 49 -1.53 64.22 -17.71
N GLN A 50 -2.14 65.29 -17.22
CA GLN A 50 -2.00 66.64 -17.77
C GLN A 50 -0.59 67.19 -17.58
N ARG A 51 0.02 66.99 -16.41
CA ARG A 51 1.32 67.57 -16.07
C ARG A 51 2.51 66.83 -16.69
N PHE A 52 2.42 65.50 -16.80
CA PHE A 52 3.54 64.66 -17.21
C PHE A 52 3.30 63.92 -18.52
N GLY A 53 2.10 63.96 -19.10
CA GLY A 53 1.79 63.28 -20.37
C GLY A 53 2.52 63.83 -21.59
N VAL A 54 3.10 65.03 -21.53
CA VAL A 54 3.90 65.59 -22.64
C VAL A 54 5.35 65.09 -22.59
N SER A 55 5.88 64.79 -21.40
CA SER A 55 7.27 64.41 -21.20
C SER A 55 7.48 62.90 -21.03
N ARG A 56 6.42 62.15 -20.72
CA ARG A 56 6.48 60.70 -20.49
C ARG A 56 5.97 59.92 -21.70
N VAL A 57 6.48 58.69 -21.81
CA VAL A 57 6.10 57.77 -22.88
C VAL A 57 4.71 57.21 -22.62
N TRP A 58 3.91 57.10 -23.68
CA TRP A 58 2.63 56.42 -23.69
C TRP A 58 2.81 55.04 -24.32
N THR A 59 2.07 54.04 -23.81
CA THR A 59 2.02 52.73 -24.45
C THR A 59 0.57 52.30 -24.66
N VAL A 60 0.38 51.17 -25.35
CA VAL A 60 -0.93 50.50 -25.43
C VAL A 60 -1.55 50.23 -24.05
N GLY A 61 -0.72 50.14 -23.00
CA GLY A 61 -1.13 49.97 -21.61
C GLY A 61 -2.02 51.11 -21.08
N ALA A 62 -1.90 52.33 -21.61
CA ALA A 62 -2.80 53.43 -21.25
C ALA A 62 -4.24 53.12 -21.66
N MET A 63 -4.46 52.74 -22.92
CA MET A 63 -5.79 52.39 -23.43
C MET A 63 -6.29 51.07 -22.83
N ASP A 64 -5.43 50.06 -22.70
CA ASP A 64 -5.78 48.79 -22.06
C ASP A 64 -6.23 49.02 -20.61
N GLY A 65 -5.51 49.88 -19.88
CA GLY A 65 -5.83 50.23 -18.51
C GLY A 65 -7.11 51.04 -18.36
N ALA A 66 -7.34 52.01 -19.24
CA ALA A 66 -8.58 52.78 -19.30
C ALA A 66 -9.79 51.86 -19.56
N ALA A 67 -9.66 50.93 -20.51
CA ALA A 67 -10.67 49.93 -20.81
C ALA A 67 -10.95 48.99 -19.62
N ALA A 68 -9.91 48.44 -18.99
CA ALA A 68 -10.04 47.58 -17.81
C ALA A 68 -10.73 48.27 -16.63
N ARG A 69 -10.67 49.60 -16.56
CA ARG A 69 -11.28 50.43 -15.51
C ARG A 69 -12.61 51.07 -15.90
N GLY A 70 -13.14 50.79 -17.09
CA GLY A 70 -14.45 51.33 -17.50
C GLY A 70 -14.45 52.83 -17.76
N ARG A 71 -13.29 53.42 -18.09
CA ARG A 71 -13.13 54.87 -18.28
C ARG A 71 -13.45 55.28 -19.70
N VAL A 72 -14.73 55.27 -20.06
CA VAL A 72 -15.24 55.55 -21.44
C VAL A 72 -14.67 56.85 -22.00
N VAL A 73 -14.83 57.97 -21.29
CA VAL A 73 -14.38 59.30 -21.75
C VAL A 73 -12.87 59.36 -21.97
N ILE A 74 -12.08 58.76 -21.05
CA ILE A 74 -10.62 58.71 -21.20
C ILE A 74 -10.25 57.82 -22.38
N MET A 75 -10.94 56.69 -22.57
CA MET A 75 -10.71 55.76 -23.66
C MET A 75 -10.98 56.41 -25.04
N GLU A 76 -12.10 57.09 -25.20
CA GLU A 76 -12.46 57.82 -26.42
C GLU A 76 -11.48 58.96 -26.70
N TRP A 77 -11.07 59.69 -25.65
CA TRP A 77 -10.04 60.72 -25.77
C TRP A 77 -8.69 60.15 -26.21
N LEU A 78 -8.24 59.03 -25.61
CA LEU A 78 -7.00 58.37 -26.01
C LEU A 78 -7.08 57.88 -27.45
N HIS A 79 -8.17 57.23 -27.84
CA HIS A 79 -8.34 56.70 -29.19
C HIS A 79 -8.35 57.81 -30.26
N SER A 80 -8.92 58.98 -29.95
CA SER A 80 -8.98 60.13 -30.87
C SER A 80 -7.71 60.97 -30.89
N SER A 81 -6.97 61.03 -29.78
CA SER A 81 -5.84 61.94 -29.61
C SER A 81 -4.47 61.28 -29.80
N ARG A 82 -4.40 59.95 -29.70
CA ARG A 82 -3.16 59.16 -29.64
C ARG A 82 -3.18 58.03 -30.70
N SER A 83 -2.01 57.58 -31.14
CA SER A 83 -1.86 56.61 -32.24
C SER A 83 -1.39 55.22 -31.80
N GLU A 84 -1.01 55.07 -30.53
CA GLU A 84 -0.49 53.83 -29.94
C GLU A 84 -1.53 52.70 -29.96
N GLY A 85 -2.82 53.05 -29.87
CA GLY A 85 -3.92 52.09 -29.92
C GLY A 85 -4.06 51.24 -28.65
N CYS A 86 -4.80 50.14 -28.75
CA CYS A 86 -5.02 49.18 -27.67
C CYS A 86 -4.61 47.77 -28.10
N SER A 87 -4.32 46.92 -27.12
CA SER A 87 -4.11 45.50 -27.35
C SER A 87 -5.39 44.69 -27.08
N ALA A 88 -5.35 43.38 -27.30
CA ALA A 88 -6.43 42.46 -26.90
C ALA A 88 -6.73 42.50 -25.38
N LEU A 89 -5.82 43.04 -24.56
CA LEU A 89 -6.01 43.20 -23.13
C LEU A 89 -7.06 44.27 -22.80
N ALA A 90 -7.26 45.29 -23.65
CA ALA A 90 -8.33 46.28 -23.44
C ALA A 90 -9.70 45.61 -23.35
N ALA A 91 -10.03 44.81 -24.37
CA ALA A 91 -11.31 44.12 -24.43
C ALA A 91 -11.44 43.04 -23.34
N THR A 92 -10.36 42.30 -23.07
CA THR A 92 -10.34 41.28 -22.02
C THR A 92 -10.53 41.89 -20.63
N GLY A 93 -9.86 43.02 -20.36
CA GLY A 93 -9.98 43.78 -19.13
C GLY A 93 -11.36 44.40 -18.94
N ALA A 94 -11.96 44.93 -20.02
CA ALA A 94 -13.33 45.42 -20.01
C ALA A 94 -14.33 44.29 -19.70
N ALA A 95 -14.17 43.14 -20.35
CA ALA A 95 -15.03 41.97 -20.18
C ALA A 95 -14.97 41.32 -18.78
N ALA A 96 -13.85 41.46 -18.07
CA ALA A 96 -13.64 40.80 -16.77
C ALA A 96 -14.44 41.41 -15.60
N ASN A 97 -14.92 42.66 -15.70
CA ASN A 97 -15.44 43.42 -14.56
C ASN A 97 -16.85 44.01 -14.82
N ALA A 98 -17.59 44.32 -13.75
CA ALA A 98 -19.07 44.38 -13.74
C ALA A 98 -19.74 45.76 -13.97
N GLU A 99 -19.04 46.77 -14.46
CA GLU A 99 -19.56 48.14 -14.43
C GLU A 99 -20.10 48.58 -15.80
N ASN A 100 -21.17 49.37 -15.82
CA ASN A 100 -21.87 49.83 -17.03
C ASN A 100 -20.91 50.46 -18.08
N GLY A 101 -19.94 51.26 -17.63
CA GLY A 101 -18.94 51.86 -18.52
C GLY A 101 -18.06 50.85 -19.27
N ARG A 102 -17.93 49.61 -18.78
CA ARG A 102 -17.16 48.55 -19.47
C ARG A 102 -17.96 47.85 -20.56
N ILE A 103 -19.29 47.80 -20.45
CA ILE A 103 -20.17 47.29 -21.52
C ILE A 103 -20.12 48.25 -22.71
N GLU A 104 -20.14 49.55 -22.44
CA GLU A 104 -19.98 50.59 -23.47
C GLU A 104 -18.62 50.49 -24.15
N ILE A 105 -17.54 50.32 -23.38
CA ILE A 105 -16.20 50.08 -23.94
C ILE A 105 -16.15 48.80 -24.77
N ALA A 106 -16.75 47.70 -24.32
CA ALA A 106 -16.80 46.46 -25.09
C ALA A 106 -17.53 46.65 -26.44
N ARG A 107 -18.64 47.38 -26.44
CA ARG A 107 -19.38 47.75 -27.66
C ARG A 107 -18.57 48.67 -28.57
N TYR A 108 -17.86 49.63 -27.99
CA TYR A 108 -16.99 50.56 -28.70
C TYR A 108 -15.79 49.86 -29.35
N LEU A 109 -15.19 48.91 -28.65
CA LEU A 109 -14.03 48.14 -29.15
C LEU A 109 -14.42 47.10 -30.19
N ARG A 110 -15.67 46.63 -30.21
CA ARG A 110 -16.10 45.52 -31.07
C ARG A 110 -15.86 45.73 -32.57
N PRO A 111 -16.23 46.87 -33.20
CA PRO A 111 -15.90 47.14 -34.61
C PRO A 111 -14.39 47.18 -34.89
N GLN A 112 -13.61 47.51 -33.86
CA GLN A 112 -12.16 47.55 -33.88
C GLN A 112 -11.55 46.17 -33.58
N MET A 113 -12.30 45.07 -33.56
CA MET A 113 -11.72 43.73 -33.35
C MET A 113 -11.35 43.03 -34.66
N HIS A 114 -11.20 43.76 -35.78
CA HIS A 114 -10.68 43.16 -37.02
C HIS A 114 -9.17 42.89 -36.96
N TRP A 115 -8.46 43.47 -35.98
CA TRP A 115 -7.01 43.41 -35.80
C TRP A 115 -6.59 42.53 -34.60
N PHE A 116 -7.52 42.03 -33.79
CA PHE A 116 -7.25 41.09 -32.71
C PHE A 116 -8.47 40.21 -32.35
N ASP A 117 -8.22 38.96 -31.95
CA ASP A 117 -9.25 37.95 -31.64
C ASP A 117 -10.10 38.34 -30.42
N ALA A 118 -11.44 38.28 -30.58
CA ALA A 118 -12.41 38.58 -29.52
C ALA A 118 -12.58 37.43 -28.51
N THR A 119 -12.12 36.22 -28.85
CA THR A 119 -12.32 35.00 -28.04
C THR A 119 -11.88 35.16 -26.58
N PRO A 120 -10.69 35.71 -26.25
CA PRO A 120 -10.28 35.90 -24.85
C PRO A 120 -11.23 36.82 -24.05
N ALA A 121 -11.77 37.86 -24.67
CA ALA A 121 -12.72 38.76 -24.04
C ALA A 121 -14.08 38.07 -23.82
N ILE A 122 -14.57 37.28 -24.79
CA ILE A 122 -15.79 36.48 -24.66
C ILE A 122 -15.64 35.44 -23.53
N VAL A 123 -14.50 34.75 -23.46
CA VAL A 123 -14.19 33.79 -22.39
C VAL A 123 -14.14 34.47 -21.02
N ALA A 124 -13.51 35.65 -20.91
CA ALA A 124 -13.44 36.41 -19.67
C ALA A 124 -14.84 36.87 -19.21
N ALA A 125 -15.67 37.36 -20.13
CA ALA A 125 -17.06 37.73 -19.83
C ALA A 125 -17.87 36.52 -19.35
N ALA A 126 -17.74 35.37 -20.04
CA ALA A 126 -18.44 34.14 -19.67
C ALA A 126 -18.00 33.60 -18.30
N ALA A 127 -16.70 33.59 -17.99
CA ALA A 127 -16.18 33.18 -16.68
C ALA A 127 -16.78 33.99 -15.51
N ARG A 128 -17.04 35.27 -15.76
CA ARG A 128 -17.48 36.25 -14.77
C ARG A 128 -19.00 36.47 -14.75
N GLY A 129 -19.76 35.78 -15.60
CA GLY A 129 -21.22 35.93 -15.64
C GLY A 129 -21.71 37.23 -16.31
N ARG A 130 -20.94 37.82 -17.22
CA ARG A 130 -21.22 39.16 -17.77
C ARG A 130 -22.03 39.10 -19.06
N ILE A 131 -23.33 38.85 -18.95
CA ILE A 131 -24.23 38.73 -20.10
C ILE A 131 -24.23 40.00 -20.97
N GLY A 132 -24.24 41.20 -20.37
CA GLY A 132 -24.19 42.46 -21.13
C GLY A 132 -22.90 42.63 -21.97
N CYS A 133 -21.76 42.19 -21.45
CA CYS A 133 -20.51 42.17 -22.23
C CYS A 133 -20.54 41.09 -23.31
N LEU A 134 -21.14 39.93 -23.05
CA LEU A 134 -21.31 38.89 -24.08
C LEU A 134 -22.19 39.39 -25.22
N GLN A 135 -23.31 40.05 -24.93
CA GLN A 135 -24.17 40.69 -25.93
C GLN A 135 -23.40 41.71 -26.79
N ALA A 136 -22.49 42.47 -26.20
CA ALA A 136 -21.67 43.46 -26.92
C ALA A 136 -20.55 42.84 -27.78
N LEU A 137 -20.02 41.67 -27.38
CA LEU A 137 -18.86 41.04 -28.02
C LEU A 137 -19.23 40.00 -29.09
N LEU A 138 -20.44 39.44 -29.05
CA LEU A 138 -20.91 38.47 -30.05
C LEU A 138 -21.21 39.15 -31.42
N PRO A 139 -21.12 38.41 -32.55
CA PRO A 139 -20.84 36.97 -32.68
C PRO A 139 -19.35 36.62 -32.59
N GLY A 140 -19.00 35.42 -32.11
CA GLY A 140 -17.62 34.95 -32.01
C GLY A 140 -17.53 33.46 -31.62
N ASN A 141 -16.33 32.91 -31.46
CA ASN A 141 -16.19 31.54 -30.98
C ASN A 141 -16.62 31.43 -29.51
N THR A 142 -17.72 30.74 -29.27
CA THR A 142 -18.32 30.58 -27.94
C THR A 142 -17.98 29.26 -27.27
N SER A 143 -17.28 28.34 -27.93
CA SER A 143 -17.05 26.99 -27.40
C SER A 143 -16.23 27.01 -26.10
N ASP A 144 -15.11 27.72 -26.07
CA ASP A 144 -14.29 27.87 -24.86
C ASP A 144 -15.03 28.66 -23.77
N ALA A 145 -15.78 29.68 -24.18
CA ALA A 145 -16.58 30.49 -23.27
C ALA A 145 -17.67 29.66 -22.59
N PHE A 146 -18.32 28.74 -23.32
CA PHE A 146 -19.31 27.80 -22.79
C PHE A 146 -18.69 26.83 -21.77
N ILE A 147 -17.53 26.24 -22.09
CA ILE A 147 -16.80 25.35 -21.16
C ILE A 147 -16.39 26.10 -19.88
N VAL A 148 -15.90 27.33 -20.02
CA VAL A 148 -15.45 28.15 -18.89
C VAL A 148 -16.63 28.64 -18.04
N ALA A 149 -17.77 28.98 -18.65
CA ALA A 149 -19.01 29.27 -17.93
C ALA A 149 -19.45 28.08 -17.07
N ALA A 150 -19.44 26.87 -17.64
CA ALA A 150 -19.75 25.64 -16.93
C ALA A 150 -18.75 25.36 -15.78
N ALA A 151 -17.46 25.60 -16.00
CA ALA A 151 -16.41 25.45 -14.99
C ALA A 151 -16.55 26.43 -13.81
N ASN A 152 -17.23 27.56 -14.00
CA ASN A 152 -17.46 28.59 -12.98
C ASN A 152 -18.91 28.60 -12.46
N GLY A 153 -19.72 27.62 -12.84
CA GLY A 153 -21.11 27.50 -12.36
C GLY A 153 -22.05 28.59 -12.88
N ARG A 154 -21.76 29.18 -14.04
CA ARG A 154 -22.52 30.31 -14.60
C ARG A 154 -23.74 29.81 -15.40
N VAL A 155 -24.77 29.36 -14.69
CA VAL A 155 -25.99 28.81 -15.30
C VAL A 155 -26.65 29.79 -16.27
N GLU A 156 -26.86 31.05 -15.84
CA GLU A 156 -27.49 32.10 -16.67
C GLU A 156 -26.72 32.39 -17.97
N VAL A 157 -25.38 32.25 -17.95
CA VAL A 157 -24.56 32.42 -19.17
C VAL A 157 -24.74 31.25 -20.13
N LEU A 158 -24.88 30.03 -19.60
CA LEU A 158 -25.12 28.85 -20.42
C LEU A 158 -26.52 28.90 -21.05
N GLU A 159 -27.54 29.28 -20.28
CA GLU A 159 -28.89 29.54 -20.78
C GLU A 159 -28.87 30.62 -21.85
N PHE A 160 -28.20 31.75 -21.61
CA PHE A 160 -28.02 32.80 -22.62
C PHE A 160 -27.39 32.26 -23.91
N PHE A 161 -26.36 31.42 -23.84
CA PHE A 161 -25.78 30.82 -25.04
C PHE A 161 -26.76 29.88 -25.75
N ILE A 162 -27.47 29.02 -25.01
CA ILE A 162 -28.46 28.08 -25.56
C ILE A 162 -29.59 28.84 -26.25
N ASP A 163 -30.15 29.87 -25.61
CA ASP A 163 -31.23 30.72 -26.14
C ASP A 163 -30.82 31.49 -27.40
N ASN A 164 -29.53 31.86 -27.51
CA ASN A 164 -28.98 32.52 -28.69
C ASN A 164 -28.53 31.53 -29.79
N GLY A 165 -29.04 30.30 -29.75
CA GLY A 165 -28.83 29.31 -30.80
C GLY A 165 -27.44 28.65 -30.78
N TYR A 166 -26.79 28.59 -29.62
CA TYR A 166 -25.57 27.79 -29.46
C TYR A 166 -25.90 26.30 -29.64
N ASN A 167 -25.73 25.81 -30.87
CA ASN A 167 -25.86 24.41 -31.24
C ASN A 167 -24.56 23.66 -30.91
N GLY A 168 -24.14 23.71 -29.64
CA GLY A 168 -22.91 23.10 -29.16
C GLY A 168 -22.77 21.67 -29.65
N ASN A 169 -21.61 21.34 -30.23
CA ASN A 169 -21.30 19.95 -30.53
C ASN A 169 -21.26 19.18 -29.20
N VAL A 170 -21.81 17.97 -29.18
CA VAL A 170 -21.78 17.00 -28.07
C VAL A 170 -20.42 16.95 -27.37
N ALA A 171 -19.30 17.10 -28.11
CA ALA A 171 -17.96 17.18 -27.54
C ALA A 171 -17.78 18.35 -26.55
N VAL A 172 -18.28 19.54 -26.87
CA VAL A 172 -18.21 20.74 -26.01
C VAL A 172 -19.12 20.59 -24.80
N THR A 173 -20.35 20.09 -24.99
CA THR A 173 -21.29 19.82 -23.89
C THR A 173 -20.69 18.81 -22.90
N ASN A 174 -20.09 17.72 -23.39
CA ASN A 174 -19.42 16.73 -22.57
C ASN A 174 -18.20 17.30 -21.81
N ALA A 175 -17.41 18.15 -22.46
CA ALA A 175 -16.28 18.83 -21.81
C ALA A 175 -16.76 19.78 -20.70
N SER A 176 -17.86 20.49 -20.96
CA SER A 176 -18.50 21.42 -20.01
C SER A 176 -19.06 20.67 -18.81
N LEU A 177 -19.78 19.56 -19.03
CA LEU A 177 -20.29 18.69 -17.96
C LEU A 177 -19.16 18.16 -17.08
N LYS A 178 -18.05 17.72 -17.69
CA LYS A 178 -16.86 17.25 -16.95
C LYS A 178 -16.24 18.36 -16.06
N LYS A 179 -16.20 19.60 -16.55
CA LYS A 179 -15.67 20.75 -15.79
C LYS A 179 -16.61 21.17 -14.66
N ALA A 180 -17.91 21.23 -14.92
CA ALA A 180 -18.92 21.46 -13.89
C ALA A 180 -18.85 20.39 -12.79
N ALA A 181 -18.70 19.12 -13.18
CA ALA A 181 -18.55 18.00 -12.26
C ALA A 181 -17.25 18.05 -11.43
N ARG A 182 -16.18 18.64 -11.98
CA ARG A 182 -14.92 18.84 -11.23
C ARG A 182 -15.08 19.87 -10.10
N PHE A 183 -15.89 20.91 -10.30
CA PHE A 183 -16.05 22.02 -9.37
C PHE A 183 -17.36 21.99 -8.58
N GLY A 184 -18.17 20.93 -8.73
CA GLY A 184 -19.36 20.71 -7.89
C GLY A 184 -20.61 21.48 -8.33
N HIS A 185 -20.68 21.95 -9.57
CA HIS A 185 -21.79 22.81 -10.04
C HIS A 185 -23.03 21.99 -10.46
N THR A 186 -23.82 21.56 -9.48
CA THR A 186 -25.02 20.71 -9.69
C THR A 186 -26.06 21.34 -10.62
N ALA A 187 -26.31 22.65 -10.53
CA ALA A 187 -27.26 23.32 -11.42
C ALA A 187 -26.82 23.28 -12.90
N VAL A 188 -25.52 23.40 -13.17
CA VAL A 188 -24.97 23.23 -14.52
C VAL A 188 -25.09 21.78 -14.98
N ILE A 189 -24.88 20.80 -14.08
CA ILE A 189 -25.09 19.39 -14.41
C ILE A 189 -26.54 19.15 -14.82
N GLN A 190 -27.51 19.68 -14.07
CA GLN A 190 -28.93 19.52 -14.38
C GLN A 190 -29.30 20.11 -15.74
N LEU A 191 -28.77 21.30 -16.07
CA LEU A 191 -29.00 21.96 -17.35
C LEU A 191 -28.44 21.17 -18.53
N LEU A 192 -27.21 20.64 -18.41
CA LEU A 192 -26.49 20.03 -19.54
C LEU A 192 -26.70 18.51 -19.68
N LEU A 193 -27.20 17.83 -18.65
CA LEU A 193 -27.34 16.37 -18.65
C LEU A 193 -28.19 15.82 -19.81
N PRO A 194 -29.33 16.44 -20.21
CA PRO A 194 -30.15 15.92 -21.32
C PRO A 194 -29.43 15.88 -22.67
N GLU A 195 -28.46 16.77 -22.88
CA GLU A 195 -27.73 16.93 -24.14
C GLU A 195 -26.42 16.11 -24.20
N CYS A 196 -26.10 15.39 -23.11
CA CYS A 196 -24.86 14.62 -23.00
C CYS A 196 -25.05 13.15 -23.35
N ASN A 197 -24.03 12.56 -23.99
CA ASN A 197 -24.00 11.12 -24.23
C ASN A 197 -23.41 10.35 -23.02
N VAL A 198 -23.63 9.04 -22.99
CA VAL A 198 -23.19 8.13 -21.92
C VAL A 198 -21.70 8.27 -21.58
N ILE A 199 -20.86 8.48 -22.59
CA ILE A 199 -19.40 8.66 -22.43
C ILE A 199 -19.09 9.96 -21.69
N GLY A 200 -19.77 11.05 -22.05
CA GLY A 200 -19.67 12.35 -21.39
C GLY A 200 -20.08 12.29 -19.92
N VAL A 201 -21.24 11.68 -19.65
CA VAL A 201 -21.78 11.51 -18.30
C VAL A 201 -20.86 10.62 -17.46
N GLY A 202 -20.34 9.52 -18.01
CA GLY A 202 -19.35 8.67 -17.33
C GLY A 202 -18.04 9.40 -17.01
N ASN A 203 -17.58 10.28 -17.90
CA ASN A 203 -16.42 11.14 -17.67
C ASN A 203 -16.68 12.18 -16.57
N ALA A 204 -17.89 12.74 -16.51
CA ALA A 204 -18.31 13.64 -15.45
C ALA A 204 -18.36 12.93 -14.10
N LEU A 205 -18.94 11.73 -14.02
CA LEU A 205 -18.97 10.91 -12.80
C LEU A 205 -17.56 10.63 -12.27
N ARG A 206 -16.65 10.17 -13.15
CA ARG A 206 -15.25 9.93 -12.79
C ARG A 206 -14.53 11.21 -12.33
N SER A 207 -14.84 12.35 -12.94
CA SER A 207 -14.27 13.64 -12.55
C SER A 207 -14.78 14.07 -11.18
N ALA A 208 -16.08 13.96 -10.93
CA ALA A 208 -16.69 14.24 -9.63
C ALA A 208 -16.09 13.35 -8.53
N ALA A 209 -15.92 12.05 -8.79
CA ALA A 209 -15.30 11.11 -7.87
C ALA A 209 -13.83 11.43 -7.56
N LYS A 210 -13.09 11.97 -8.53
CA LYS A 210 -11.68 12.40 -8.34
C LYS A 210 -11.55 13.60 -7.39
N TRP A 211 -12.52 14.50 -7.41
CA TRP A 211 -12.46 15.81 -6.75
C TRP A 211 -13.45 15.92 -5.60
N ASP A 212 -13.91 14.79 -5.07
CA ASP A 212 -14.83 14.67 -3.92
C ASP A 212 -16.16 15.42 -4.06
N GLN A 213 -16.69 15.51 -5.27
CA GLN A 213 -17.94 16.22 -5.54
C GLN A 213 -19.14 15.31 -5.26
N THR A 214 -19.34 14.96 -3.98
CA THR A 214 -20.35 13.99 -3.51
C THR A 214 -21.76 14.34 -4.00
N SER A 215 -22.16 15.61 -3.91
CA SER A 215 -23.47 16.09 -4.40
C SER A 215 -23.67 15.87 -5.90
N VAL A 216 -22.61 16.01 -6.70
CA VAL A 216 -22.66 15.73 -8.14
C VAL A 216 -22.72 14.21 -8.39
N VAL A 217 -21.96 13.41 -7.64
CA VAL A 217 -22.01 11.95 -7.76
C VAL A 217 -23.41 11.43 -7.46
N VAL A 218 -24.03 11.85 -6.35
CA VAL A 218 -25.40 11.46 -5.98
C VAL A 218 -26.39 11.88 -7.07
N LEU A 219 -26.35 13.16 -7.50
CA LEU A 219 -27.23 13.66 -8.56
C LEU A 219 -27.10 12.85 -9.86
N LEU A 220 -25.88 12.50 -10.25
CA LEU A 220 -25.64 11.71 -11.46
C LEU A 220 -26.16 10.27 -11.29
N LEU A 221 -25.91 9.62 -10.15
CA LEU A 221 -26.38 8.25 -9.90
C LEU A 221 -27.92 8.15 -9.86
N GLU A 222 -28.61 9.18 -9.34
CA GLU A 222 -30.07 9.24 -9.31
C GLU A 222 -30.69 9.48 -10.69
N ARG A 223 -30.05 10.30 -11.52
CA ARG A 223 -30.62 10.77 -12.79
C ARG A 223 -30.18 9.95 -14.01
N PHE A 224 -29.09 9.21 -13.90
CA PHE A 224 -28.53 8.47 -15.02
C PHE A 224 -28.31 6.99 -14.66
N PRO A 225 -28.90 6.04 -15.42
CA PRO A 225 -28.72 4.62 -15.18
C PRO A 225 -27.33 4.18 -15.65
N PHE A 226 -26.34 4.25 -14.77
CA PHE A 226 -24.98 3.82 -15.08
C PHE A 226 -24.85 2.31 -15.14
N GLY A 227 -24.06 1.81 -16.10
CA GLY A 227 -23.56 0.43 -16.07
C GLY A 227 -22.41 0.26 -15.06
N ASN A 228 -22.21 -0.97 -14.60
CA ASN A 228 -21.23 -1.35 -13.59
C ASN A 228 -19.81 -0.87 -13.91
N PHE A 229 -19.40 -0.91 -15.18
CA PHE A 229 -18.09 -0.44 -15.61
C PHE A 229 -17.81 1.04 -15.26
N LEU A 230 -18.79 1.93 -15.49
CA LEU A 230 -18.60 3.37 -15.24
C LEU A 230 -18.53 3.68 -13.76
N VAL A 231 -19.37 3.02 -12.95
CA VAL A 231 -19.35 3.16 -11.48
C VAL A 231 -18.05 2.59 -10.91
N ALA A 232 -17.57 1.45 -11.41
CA ALA A 232 -16.27 0.89 -11.01
C ALA A 232 -15.10 1.84 -11.32
N LYS A 233 -15.13 2.52 -12.48
CA LYS A 233 -14.10 3.54 -12.82
C LYS A 233 -14.17 4.76 -11.92
N ALA A 234 -15.36 5.19 -11.51
CA ALA A 234 -15.53 6.26 -10.53
C ALA A 234 -15.00 5.83 -9.15
N LEU A 235 -15.35 4.62 -8.71
CA LEU A 235 -14.86 4.03 -7.46
C LEU A 235 -13.34 3.95 -7.43
N GLN A 236 -12.71 3.45 -8.50
CA GLN A 236 -11.26 3.43 -8.65
C GLN A 236 -10.67 4.83 -8.45
N LYS A 237 -11.26 5.85 -9.07
CA LYS A 237 -10.74 7.21 -9.01
C LYS A 237 -10.91 7.84 -7.62
N ALA A 238 -12.02 7.56 -6.93
CA ALA A 238 -12.24 7.99 -5.55
C ALA A 238 -11.17 7.39 -4.61
N VAL A 239 -10.88 6.09 -4.73
CA VAL A 239 -9.86 5.41 -3.91
C VAL A 239 -8.44 5.89 -4.21
N GLU A 240 -8.08 6.06 -5.49
CA GLU A 240 -6.78 6.62 -5.87
C GLU A 240 -6.56 8.06 -5.35
N SER A 241 -7.63 8.79 -5.11
CA SER A 241 -7.63 10.16 -4.57
C SER A 241 -7.91 10.21 -3.06
N ALA A 242 -7.98 9.05 -2.38
CA ALA A 242 -8.22 8.92 -0.94
C ALA A 242 -9.58 9.46 -0.43
N HIS A 243 -10.60 9.52 -1.29
CA HIS A 243 -11.97 9.90 -0.92
C HIS A 243 -12.78 8.67 -0.47
N TYR A 244 -12.49 8.16 0.73
CA TYR A 244 -13.04 6.88 1.20
C TYR A 244 -14.55 6.93 1.51
N GLU A 245 -15.07 8.02 2.08
CA GLU A 245 -16.53 8.14 2.31
C GLU A 245 -17.32 8.12 0.99
N LEU A 246 -16.81 8.82 -0.03
CA LEU A 246 -17.37 8.78 -1.37
C LEU A 246 -17.23 7.41 -2.02
N ALA A 247 -16.09 6.73 -1.83
CA ALA A 247 -15.89 5.36 -2.30
C ALA A 247 -16.91 4.40 -1.67
N LYS A 248 -17.21 4.55 -0.38
CA LYS A 248 -18.24 3.78 0.31
C LYS A 248 -19.62 4.04 -0.28
N LEU A 249 -19.98 5.31 -0.51
CA LEU A 249 -21.24 5.67 -1.17
C LEU A 249 -21.38 5.03 -2.56
N LEU A 250 -20.29 5.01 -3.34
CA LEU A 250 -20.26 4.36 -4.67
C LEU A 250 -20.39 2.83 -4.59
N ILE A 251 -19.94 2.19 -3.51
CA ILE A 251 -20.13 0.75 -3.26
C ILE A 251 -21.59 0.47 -2.84
N ASP A 252 -22.15 1.29 -1.96
CA ASP A 252 -23.52 1.13 -1.48
C ASP A 252 -24.54 1.32 -2.62
N ASN A 253 -24.28 2.29 -3.51
CA ASN A 253 -25.08 2.58 -4.71
C ASN A 253 -24.59 1.84 -5.96
N PHE A 254 -23.74 0.82 -5.81
CA PHE A 254 -23.25 0.07 -6.96
C PHE A 254 -24.43 -0.65 -7.64
N PRO A 255 -24.60 -0.52 -8.96
CA PRO A 255 -25.76 -1.10 -9.63
C PRO A 255 -25.82 -2.62 -9.47
N GLY A 256 -27.03 -3.16 -9.36
CA GLY A 256 -27.25 -4.60 -9.22
C GLY A 256 -26.78 -5.39 -10.45
N SER A 257 -26.62 -6.71 -10.28
CA SER A 257 -26.18 -7.65 -11.33
C SER A 257 -27.12 -7.77 -12.54
N ASP A 258 -28.28 -7.10 -12.51
CA ASP A 258 -29.35 -7.24 -13.51
C ASP A 258 -29.26 -6.25 -14.69
N ILE A 259 -28.30 -5.32 -14.66
CA ILE A 259 -28.06 -4.44 -15.81
C ILE A 259 -27.22 -5.21 -16.82
N ARG A 260 -27.90 -5.81 -17.82
CA ARG A 260 -27.29 -6.50 -18.96
C ARG A 260 -26.23 -5.59 -19.61
N GLU A 261 -24.96 -5.91 -19.41
CA GLU A 261 -23.87 -5.28 -20.15
C GLU A 261 -23.98 -5.66 -21.64
N PRO A 262 -23.66 -4.75 -22.59
CA PRO A 262 -23.69 -5.06 -24.01
C PRO A 262 -22.72 -6.21 -24.35
N HIS A 263 -23.11 -7.03 -25.32
CA HIS A 263 -22.53 -8.30 -25.84
C HIS A 263 -20.99 -8.42 -26.09
N TRP A 264 -20.13 -7.51 -25.65
CA TRP A 264 -18.66 -7.65 -25.76
C TRP A 264 -18.02 -8.50 -24.65
N CYS A 265 -18.83 -9.07 -23.74
CA CYS A 265 -18.44 -10.22 -22.92
C CYS A 265 -18.23 -11.44 -23.85
N LEU A 266 -17.01 -11.59 -24.36
CA LEU A 266 -16.55 -12.87 -24.90
C LEU A 266 -16.73 -13.93 -23.80
N ASP A 267 -17.37 -15.04 -24.14
CA ASP A 267 -17.58 -16.17 -23.23
C ASP A 267 -16.27 -16.52 -22.50
N GLY A 268 -16.28 -16.43 -21.17
CA GLY A 268 -15.15 -16.79 -20.30
C GLY A 268 -14.26 -15.66 -19.79
N VAL A 269 -14.44 -14.40 -20.23
CA VAL A 269 -13.73 -13.24 -19.64
C VAL A 269 -14.57 -12.62 -18.52
N PRO A 270 -14.05 -12.52 -17.27
CA PRO A 270 -14.75 -11.81 -16.20
C PRO A 270 -15.08 -10.38 -16.65
N PRO A 271 -16.30 -9.86 -16.39
CA PRO A 271 -16.66 -8.49 -16.73
C PRO A 271 -15.56 -7.50 -16.32
N MET A 272 -15.20 -6.53 -17.19
CA MET A 272 -14.07 -5.62 -16.93
C MET A 272 -14.17 -4.92 -15.56
N TYR A 273 -15.39 -4.68 -15.06
CA TYR A 273 -15.59 -4.08 -13.75
C TYR A 273 -15.07 -4.96 -12.60
N GLN A 274 -15.10 -6.30 -12.70
CA GLN A 274 -14.60 -7.19 -11.66
C GLN A 274 -13.09 -7.05 -11.47
N SER A 275 -12.35 -6.87 -12.57
CA SER A 275 -10.91 -6.60 -12.53
C SER A 275 -10.62 -5.26 -11.85
N ILE A 276 -11.43 -4.23 -12.14
CA ILE A 276 -11.31 -2.92 -11.48
C ILE A 276 -11.61 -3.03 -9.99
N VAL A 277 -12.69 -3.71 -9.59
CA VAL A 277 -13.04 -3.91 -8.19
C VAL A 277 -11.97 -4.70 -7.44
N ASN A 278 -11.39 -5.74 -8.05
CA ASN A 278 -10.24 -6.45 -7.48
C ASN A 278 -9.03 -5.52 -7.32
N PHE A 279 -8.68 -4.72 -8.34
CA PHE A 279 -7.61 -3.72 -8.24
C PHE A 279 -7.85 -2.72 -7.10
N VAL A 280 -9.09 -2.27 -6.94
CA VAL A 280 -9.49 -1.40 -5.83
C VAL A 280 -9.29 -2.10 -4.50
N LEU A 281 -9.73 -3.36 -4.35
CA LEU A 281 -9.51 -4.14 -3.12
C LEU A 281 -8.01 -4.21 -2.77
N LEU A 282 -7.16 -4.55 -3.74
CA LEU A 282 -5.72 -4.64 -3.52
C LEU A 282 -5.13 -3.29 -3.07
N SER A 283 -5.58 -2.20 -3.69
CA SER A 283 -5.15 -0.85 -3.35
C SER A 283 -5.54 -0.45 -1.92
N VAL A 284 -6.80 -0.68 -1.52
CA VAL A 284 -7.25 -0.35 -0.15
C VAL A 284 -6.67 -1.29 0.90
N SER A 285 -6.39 -2.55 0.55
CA SER A 285 -5.77 -3.52 1.45
C SER A 285 -4.31 -3.17 1.74
N ARG A 286 -3.59 -2.60 0.76
CA ARG A 286 -2.25 -2.06 0.95
C ARG A 286 -2.23 -0.84 1.88
N ILE A 287 -3.21 0.05 1.71
CA ILE A 287 -3.32 1.30 2.50
C ILE A 287 -3.83 1.04 3.93
N GLY A 288 -4.69 0.04 4.11
CA GLY A 288 -5.28 -0.29 5.42
C GLY A 288 -6.70 0.20 5.63
N CYS A 289 -7.45 0.54 4.58
CA CYS A 289 -8.81 1.07 4.71
C CYS A 289 -9.83 -0.04 4.99
N ALA A 290 -9.91 -0.49 6.24
CA ALA A 290 -10.77 -1.57 6.72
C ALA A 290 -12.26 -1.40 6.34
N ALA A 291 -12.80 -0.19 6.44
CA ALA A 291 -14.20 0.10 6.10
C ALA A 291 -14.53 -0.21 4.63
N ILE A 292 -13.63 0.15 3.71
CA ILE A 292 -13.81 -0.11 2.27
C ILE A 292 -13.57 -1.57 1.94
N VAL A 293 -12.55 -2.19 2.55
CA VAL A 293 -12.32 -3.64 2.40
C VAL A 293 -13.58 -4.41 2.79
N LYS A 294 -14.17 -4.10 3.95
CA LYS A 294 -15.40 -4.72 4.43
C LYS A 294 -16.55 -4.52 3.44
N ALA A 295 -16.80 -3.27 3.02
CA ALA A 295 -17.86 -2.97 2.06
C ALA A 295 -17.70 -3.73 0.74
N LEU A 296 -16.46 -3.87 0.23
CA LEU A 296 -16.17 -4.63 -0.98
C LEU A 296 -16.42 -6.14 -0.80
N VAL A 297 -15.92 -6.72 0.29
CA VAL A 297 -16.08 -8.16 0.58
C VAL A 297 -17.55 -8.53 0.81
N ASP A 298 -18.31 -7.67 1.52
CA ASP A 298 -19.72 -7.89 1.80
C ASP A 298 -20.59 -7.75 0.54
N ARG A 299 -20.27 -6.80 -0.34
CA ARG A 299 -21.07 -6.50 -1.55
C ARG A 299 -20.73 -7.39 -2.74
N PHE A 300 -19.47 -7.82 -2.90
CA PHE A 300 -18.99 -8.46 -4.13
C PHE A 300 -18.40 -9.86 -3.85
N PRO A 301 -19.14 -10.95 -4.13
CA PRO A 301 -18.69 -12.31 -3.83
C PRO A 301 -17.56 -12.82 -4.73
N PHE A 302 -17.34 -12.19 -5.89
CA PHE A 302 -16.29 -12.57 -6.85
C PHE A 302 -14.88 -12.07 -6.47
N VAL A 303 -14.76 -11.28 -5.40
CA VAL A 303 -13.53 -10.58 -5.07
C VAL A 303 -12.47 -11.55 -4.56
N SER A 304 -11.24 -11.41 -5.06
CA SER A 304 -10.12 -12.28 -4.74
C SER A 304 -9.47 -11.86 -3.43
N ILE A 305 -9.79 -12.59 -2.35
CA ILE A 305 -9.28 -12.29 -1.00
C ILE A 305 -7.79 -12.66 -0.85
N ARG A 306 -7.32 -13.68 -1.56
CA ARG A 306 -5.95 -14.20 -1.40
C ARG A 306 -4.86 -13.14 -1.62
N PRO A 307 -4.82 -12.41 -2.75
CA PRO A 307 -3.75 -11.43 -2.96
C PRO A 307 -3.91 -10.21 -2.03
N ALA A 308 -5.15 -9.86 -1.66
CA ALA A 308 -5.44 -8.80 -0.70
C ALA A 308 -4.88 -9.11 0.69
N LEU A 309 -5.02 -10.36 1.16
CA LEU A 309 -4.48 -10.83 2.44
C LEU A 309 -2.95 -10.72 2.48
N LEU A 310 -2.26 -11.15 1.42
CA LEU A 310 -0.80 -11.05 1.34
C LEU A 310 -0.33 -9.59 1.37
N LEU A 311 -0.93 -8.72 0.56
CA LEU A 311 -0.57 -7.31 0.53
C LEU A 311 -0.83 -6.62 1.86
N ALA A 312 -1.96 -6.91 2.50
CA ALA A 312 -2.27 -6.38 3.84
C ALA A 312 -1.24 -6.86 4.88
N THR A 313 -0.81 -8.12 4.78
CA THR A 313 0.23 -8.69 5.65
C THR A 313 1.58 -8.00 5.46
N GLU A 314 2.02 -7.84 4.20
CA GLU A 314 3.30 -7.18 3.85
C GLU A 314 3.35 -5.72 4.30
N ASN A 315 2.19 -5.04 4.29
CA ASN A 315 2.07 -3.63 4.70
C ASN A 315 1.61 -3.47 6.16
N ARG A 316 1.61 -4.55 6.96
CA ARG A 316 1.29 -4.54 8.40
C ARG A 316 -0.11 -4.01 8.75
N GLN A 317 -1.07 -4.24 7.86
CA GLN A 317 -2.46 -3.78 8.02
C GLN A 317 -3.27 -4.76 8.86
N TYR A 318 -3.10 -4.69 10.19
CA TYR A 318 -3.66 -5.65 11.15
C TYR A 318 -5.19 -5.78 11.08
N GLU A 319 -5.90 -4.65 11.03
CA GLU A 319 -7.38 -4.63 11.01
C GLU A 319 -7.93 -5.24 9.72
N VAL A 320 -7.32 -4.92 8.58
CA VAL A 320 -7.67 -5.52 7.28
C VAL A 320 -7.44 -7.03 7.32
N VAL A 321 -6.29 -7.49 7.84
CA VAL A 321 -6.01 -8.93 7.95
C VAL A 321 -7.03 -9.62 8.85
N GLU A 322 -7.37 -9.04 10.00
CA GLU A 322 -8.38 -9.59 10.89
C GLU A 322 -9.75 -9.71 10.18
N LEU A 323 -10.19 -8.68 9.46
CA LEU A 323 -11.43 -8.72 8.67
C LEU A 323 -11.39 -9.82 7.59
N LEU A 324 -10.31 -9.91 6.82
CA LEU A 324 -10.17 -10.90 5.75
C LEU A 324 -10.11 -12.33 6.30
N LEU A 325 -9.55 -12.55 7.49
CA LEU A 325 -9.54 -13.87 8.15
C LEU A 325 -10.92 -14.33 8.60
N HIS A 326 -11.87 -13.42 8.85
CA HIS A 326 -13.25 -13.77 9.18
C HIS A 326 -14.08 -14.19 7.97
N SER A 327 -13.56 -14.03 6.75
CA SER A 327 -14.24 -14.51 5.54
C SER A 327 -14.35 -16.04 5.52
N SER A 328 -15.46 -16.55 4.97
CA SER A 328 -15.81 -17.98 4.95
C SER A 328 -15.07 -18.79 3.88
N ASP A 329 -14.08 -18.21 3.20
CA ASP A 329 -13.41 -18.86 2.09
C ASP A 329 -12.30 -19.83 2.58
N SER A 330 -12.61 -21.12 2.54
CA SER A 330 -11.67 -22.20 2.89
C SER A 330 -10.42 -22.22 2.00
N SER A 331 -10.51 -21.61 0.82
CA SER A 331 -9.42 -21.52 -0.15
C SER A 331 -8.28 -20.61 0.31
N ILE A 332 -8.47 -19.85 1.39
CA ILE A 332 -7.49 -18.90 1.96
C ILE A 332 -6.41 -19.60 2.81
N LEU A 333 -6.60 -20.86 3.23
CA LEU A 333 -5.68 -21.55 4.14
C LEU A 333 -4.23 -21.58 3.66
N SER A 334 -3.97 -21.89 2.38
CA SER A 334 -2.62 -21.89 1.81
C SER A 334 -1.98 -20.50 1.81
N THR A 335 -2.80 -19.46 1.65
CA THR A 335 -2.38 -18.06 1.65
C THR A 335 -2.06 -17.59 3.06
N ILE A 336 -2.82 -18.03 4.07
CA ILE A 336 -2.50 -17.81 5.49
C ILE A 336 -1.13 -18.40 5.80
N GLY A 337 -0.83 -19.60 5.30
CA GLY A 337 0.47 -20.22 5.52
C GLY A 337 1.62 -19.33 5.06
N LYS A 338 1.55 -18.84 3.82
CA LYS A 338 2.52 -17.88 3.27
C LYS A 338 2.54 -16.55 4.04
N ALA A 339 1.39 -16.05 4.49
CA ALA A 339 1.30 -14.84 5.28
C ALA A 339 1.99 -14.99 6.65
N VAL A 340 1.85 -16.13 7.33
CA VAL A 340 2.54 -16.41 8.61
C VAL A 340 4.05 -16.48 8.40
N GLU A 341 4.50 -17.14 7.33
CA GLU A 341 5.92 -17.19 6.96
C GLU A 341 6.50 -15.78 6.69
N ASN A 342 5.76 -14.94 5.98
CA ASN A 342 6.14 -13.54 5.75
C ASN A 342 6.22 -12.76 7.08
N ALA A 343 5.24 -12.92 7.98
CA ALA A 343 5.25 -12.28 9.28
C ALA A 343 6.47 -12.71 10.13
N ALA A 344 6.82 -14.00 10.10
CA ALA A 344 8.01 -14.53 10.76
C ALA A 344 9.32 -14.01 10.15
N THR A 345 9.37 -13.88 8.83
CA THR A 345 10.54 -13.35 8.12
C THR A 345 10.77 -11.87 8.43
N CYS A 346 9.70 -11.10 8.55
CA CYS A 346 9.74 -9.65 8.79
C CYS A 346 9.80 -9.23 10.27
N GLY A 347 9.76 -10.17 11.22
CA GLY A 347 9.76 -9.84 12.64
C GLY A 347 8.42 -9.27 13.15
N ASP A 348 7.31 -9.44 12.43
CA ASP A 348 6.00 -8.90 12.84
C ASP A 348 5.25 -9.84 13.79
N THR A 349 5.53 -9.69 15.08
CA THR A 349 4.90 -10.46 16.16
C THR A 349 3.38 -10.26 16.23
N LYS A 350 2.87 -9.05 15.99
CA LYS A 350 1.43 -8.77 16.07
C LYS A 350 0.70 -9.45 14.92
N MET A 351 1.25 -9.40 13.72
CA MET A 351 0.71 -10.09 12.54
C MET A 351 0.75 -11.61 12.72
N ALA A 352 1.87 -12.14 13.23
CA ALA A 352 2.00 -13.57 13.53
C ALA A 352 0.92 -14.04 14.53
N LYS A 353 0.62 -13.25 15.57
CA LYS A 353 -0.44 -13.57 16.55
C LYS A 353 -1.84 -13.67 15.94
N LEU A 354 -2.15 -12.82 14.95
CA LEU A 354 -3.44 -12.85 14.25
C LEU A 354 -3.55 -14.09 13.36
N LEU A 355 -2.52 -14.34 12.56
CA LEU A 355 -2.53 -15.40 11.55
C LEU A 355 -2.37 -16.81 12.14
N VAL A 356 -1.57 -16.97 13.19
CA VAL A 356 -1.26 -18.30 13.79
C VAL A 356 -2.51 -19.02 14.27
N LYS A 357 -3.57 -18.31 14.66
CA LYS A 357 -4.83 -18.94 15.11
C LYS A 357 -5.51 -19.73 13.99
N ARG A 358 -5.48 -19.22 12.76
CA ARG A 358 -6.16 -19.81 11.58
C ARG A 358 -5.23 -20.58 10.66
N SER A 359 -3.91 -20.50 10.86
CA SER A 359 -2.92 -21.25 10.06
C SER A 359 -2.99 -22.76 10.32
N SER A 360 -2.52 -23.56 9.37
CA SER A 360 -2.25 -24.97 9.64
C SER A 360 -1.07 -25.13 10.61
N PHE A 361 -0.93 -26.32 11.20
CA PHE A 361 0.24 -26.65 12.03
C PHE A 361 1.52 -26.70 11.21
N HIS A 362 1.47 -27.24 9.98
CA HIS A 362 2.61 -27.31 9.09
C HIS A 362 3.14 -25.93 8.69
N ASP A 363 2.25 -24.96 8.47
CA ASP A 363 2.67 -23.59 8.14
C ASP A 363 3.28 -22.87 9.34
N ALA A 364 2.67 -23.03 10.51
CA ALA A 364 3.21 -22.50 11.76
C ALA A 364 4.60 -23.10 12.08
N ALA A 365 4.81 -24.38 11.76
CA ALA A 365 6.10 -25.05 11.89
C ALA A 365 7.18 -24.45 10.98
N ARG A 366 6.86 -24.20 9.70
CA ARG A 366 7.78 -23.55 8.75
C ARG A 366 8.15 -22.14 9.22
N ALA A 367 7.16 -21.37 9.67
CA ALA A 367 7.39 -20.04 10.24
C ALA A 367 8.21 -20.08 11.54
N LEU A 368 7.99 -21.08 12.41
CA LEU A 368 8.75 -21.26 13.65
C LEU A 368 10.22 -21.54 13.36
N ASN A 369 10.49 -22.37 12.36
CA ASN A 369 11.84 -22.67 11.89
C ASN A 369 12.57 -21.42 11.39
N ILE A 370 11.87 -20.53 10.69
CA ILE A 370 12.41 -19.24 10.23
C ILE A 370 12.70 -18.32 11.42
N ALA A 371 11.77 -18.21 12.38
CA ALA A 371 11.97 -17.36 13.56
C ALA A 371 13.13 -17.86 14.45
N ALA A 372 13.28 -19.19 14.57
CA ALA A 372 14.31 -19.82 15.38
C ALA A 372 15.74 -19.54 14.86
N SER A 373 15.94 -19.50 13.54
CA SER A 373 17.26 -19.18 12.97
C SER A 373 17.62 -17.69 13.12
N ARG A 374 16.61 -16.82 13.16
CA ARG A 374 16.76 -15.35 13.23
C ARG A 374 16.93 -14.80 14.65
N ASN A 375 16.77 -15.63 15.68
CA ASN A 375 16.74 -15.21 17.09
C ASN A 375 15.54 -14.32 17.47
N ASP A 376 14.41 -14.44 16.76
CA ASP A 376 13.20 -13.65 17.04
C ASP A 376 12.36 -14.28 18.18
N LEU A 377 12.75 -14.02 19.43
CA LEU A 377 12.14 -14.63 20.62
C LEU A 377 10.62 -14.42 20.72
N ASP A 378 10.13 -13.24 20.36
CA ASP A 378 8.70 -12.92 20.47
C ASP A 378 7.86 -13.73 19.48
N ILE A 379 8.36 -13.91 18.25
CA ILE A 379 7.68 -14.73 17.25
C ILE A 379 7.76 -16.20 17.63
N VAL A 380 8.92 -16.67 18.14
CA VAL A 380 9.07 -18.03 18.65
C VAL A 380 8.04 -18.30 19.75
N ARG A 381 7.86 -17.38 20.71
CA ARG A 381 6.84 -17.51 21.77
C ARG A 381 5.43 -17.62 21.19
N VAL A 382 5.09 -16.80 20.19
CA VAL A 382 3.76 -16.79 19.56
C VAL A 382 3.49 -18.07 18.79
N LEU A 383 4.45 -18.52 17.99
CA LEU A 383 4.30 -19.71 17.14
C LEU A 383 4.36 -21.00 17.96
N ALA A 384 5.25 -21.10 18.96
CA ALA A 384 5.37 -22.26 19.84
C ALA A 384 4.18 -22.42 20.80
N ALA A 385 3.42 -21.35 21.05
CA ALA A 385 2.18 -21.40 21.82
C ALA A 385 1.04 -22.15 21.11
N LYS A 386 1.11 -22.33 19.78
CA LYS A 386 0.12 -23.11 19.03
C LYS A 386 0.20 -24.58 19.47
N ARG A 387 -0.81 -25.04 20.22
CA ARG A 387 -0.93 -26.44 20.65
C ARG A 387 -1.90 -27.17 19.72
N GLY A 388 -1.46 -28.29 19.16
CA GLY A 388 -2.32 -29.20 18.41
C GLY A 388 -3.04 -30.18 19.31
N GLU A 389 -4.14 -30.74 18.79
CA GLU A 389 -4.82 -31.87 19.39
C GLU A 389 -3.87 -33.08 19.36
N CYS A 390 -3.46 -33.56 20.55
CA CYS A 390 -2.95 -34.92 20.78
C CYS A 390 -1.56 -35.33 20.22
N PHE A 391 -0.53 -34.47 20.26
CA PHE A 391 0.84 -34.94 19.96
C PHE A 391 1.60 -35.43 21.20
N LYS A 392 1.99 -36.71 21.22
CA LYS A 392 2.95 -37.26 22.19
C LYS A 392 4.35 -36.64 22.01
N VAL A 393 4.74 -36.35 20.77
CA VAL A 393 6.00 -35.71 20.39
C VAL A 393 5.72 -34.61 19.36
N ASP A 394 6.21 -33.41 19.61
CA ASP A 394 6.06 -32.27 18.70
C ASP A 394 7.25 -32.20 17.75
N SER A 395 7.15 -32.88 16.62
CA SER A 395 8.22 -32.98 15.61
C SER A 395 8.68 -31.60 15.11
N PHE A 396 7.77 -30.64 15.03
CA PHE A 396 8.07 -29.32 14.49
C PHE A 396 8.83 -28.43 15.48
N LYS A 397 8.50 -28.52 16.78
CA LYS A 397 9.32 -27.89 17.82
C LYS A 397 10.71 -28.48 17.89
N ILE A 398 10.86 -29.79 17.63
CA ILE A 398 12.16 -30.46 17.55
C ILE A 398 12.98 -29.86 16.41
N ASP A 399 12.42 -29.76 15.19
CA ASP A 399 13.12 -29.16 14.05
C ASP A 399 13.56 -27.71 14.33
N ALA A 400 12.71 -26.93 15.01
CA ALA A 400 13.02 -25.56 15.38
C ALA A 400 14.14 -25.49 16.43
N LEU A 401 14.11 -26.39 17.42
CA LEU A 401 15.11 -26.51 18.48
C LEU A 401 16.46 -26.95 17.91
N VAL A 402 16.46 -27.96 17.04
CA VAL A 402 17.65 -28.43 16.32
C VAL A 402 18.29 -27.29 15.53
N ARG A 403 17.47 -26.51 14.82
CA ARG A 403 17.94 -25.36 14.04
C ARG A 403 18.47 -24.24 14.92
N ALA A 404 17.78 -23.91 16.02
CA ALA A 404 18.24 -22.89 16.97
C ALA A 404 19.59 -23.28 17.60
N ALA A 405 19.75 -24.53 18.02
CA ALA A 405 20.98 -25.04 18.59
C ALA A 405 22.14 -25.03 17.57
N LYS A 406 21.89 -25.46 16.32
CA LYS A 406 22.88 -25.38 15.23
C LYS A 406 23.32 -23.94 14.94
N SER A 407 22.42 -22.99 15.12
CA SER A 407 22.71 -21.55 14.95
C SER A 407 23.21 -20.86 16.23
N GLY A 408 23.46 -21.59 17.32
CA GLY A 408 23.96 -21.04 18.59
C GLY A 408 22.97 -20.15 19.33
N ARG A 409 21.67 -20.23 19.04
CA ARG A 409 20.62 -19.38 19.62
C ARG A 409 20.08 -19.98 20.92
N MET A 410 20.88 -19.93 21.98
CA MET A 410 20.56 -20.59 23.26
C MET A 410 19.31 -20.03 23.97
N GLU A 411 19.01 -18.74 23.82
CA GLU A 411 17.79 -18.13 24.36
C GLU A 411 16.52 -18.68 23.67
N VAL A 412 16.58 -18.88 22.34
CA VAL A 412 15.49 -19.52 21.57
C VAL A 412 15.32 -20.97 21.99
N VAL A 413 16.44 -21.69 22.17
CA VAL A 413 16.44 -23.06 22.69
C VAL A 413 15.73 -23.12 24.04
N GLU A 414 16.06 -22.21 24.96
CA GLU A 414 15.43 -22.15 26.29
C GLU A 414 13.91 -21.94 26.19
N VAL A 415 13.45 -21.00 25.37
CA VAL A 415 12.02 -20.75 25.16
C VAL A 415 11.32 -21.98 24.55
N LEU A 416 11.93 -22.64 23.57
CA LEU A 416 11.37 -23.83 22.93
C LEU A 416 11.32 -25.03 23.89
N VAL A 417 12.36 -25.23 24.70
CA VAL A 417 12.41 -26.28 25.73
C VAL A 417 11.35 -26.03 26.79
N ASN A 418 11.24 -24.81 27.33
CA ASN A 418 10.27 -24.46 28.36
C ASN A 418 8.82 -24.57 27.88
N SER A 419 8.57 -24.42 26.57
CA SER A 419 7.25 -24.58 25.96
C SER A 419 6.95 -25.99 25.43
N SER A 420 7.86 -26.95 25.63
CA SER A 420 7.76 -28.32 25.13
C SER A 420 7.44 -29.35 26.24
N ASN A 421 6.79 -30.45 25.86
CA ASN A 421 6.54 -31.58 26.77
C ASN A 421 7.84 -32.42 26.97
N SER A 422 7.87 -33.27 28.00
CA SER A 422 9.06 -34.07 28.34
C SER A 422 9.55 -34.96 27.21
N ARG A 423 8.64 -35.59 26.45
CA ARG A 423 9.02 -36.50 25.35
C ARG A 423 9.62 -35.74 24.16
N THR A 424 9.10 -34.56 23.83
CA THR A 424 9.68 -33.65 22.84
C THR A 424 11.09 -33.22 23.24
N LYS A 425 11.32 -32.93 24.54
CA LYS A 425 12.66 -32.59 25.05
C LYS A 425 13.63 -33.76 24.89
N GLU A 426 13.22 -34.98 25.24
CA GLU A 426 14.04 -36.19 25.10
C GLU A 426 14.42 -36.45 23.63
N GLU A 427 13.43 -36.45 22.72
CA GLU A 427 13.67 -36.68 21.30
C GLU A 427 14.56 -35.60 20.67
N ALA A 428 14.39 -34.34 21.08
CA ALA A 428 15.25 -33.25 20.62
C ALA A 428 16.72 -33.48 21.01
N VAL A 429 16.99 -33.88 22.25
CA VAL A 429 18.36 -34.17 22.72
C VAL A 429 18.98 -35.32 21.93
N LEU A 430 18.21 -36.36 21.60
CA LEU A 430 18.68 -37.49 20.81
C LEU A 430 19.09 -37.08 19.38
N GLN A 431 18.29 -36.23 18.72
CA GLN A 431 18.63 -35.73 17.38
C GLN A 431 19.84 -34.79 17.41
N LEU A 432 19.92 -33.94 18.43
CA LEU A 432 21.02 -33.00 18.62
C LEU A 432 22.36 -33.67 18.89
N ALA A 433 22.37 -34.80 19.59
CA ALA A 433 23.60 -35.51 19.94
C ALA A 433 24.45 -35.92 18.72
N SER A 434 23.84 -36.07 17.55
CA SER A 434 24.54 -36.34 16.28
C SER A 434 24.91 -35.09 15.47
N ILE A 435 24.47 -33.89 15.89
CA ILE A 435 24.53 -32.68 15.06
C ILE A 435 25.35 -31.56 15.72
N VAL A 436 25.21 -31.35 17.02
CA VAL A 436 25.83 -30.21 17.74
C VAL A 436 26.99 -30.65 18.61
N ASP A 437 27.89 -29.71 18.90
CA ASP A 437 29.04 -29.95 19.76
C ASP A 437 28.64 -30.25 21.22
N THR A 438 29.53 -30.93 21.93
CA THR A 438 29.31 -31.41 23.30
C THR A 438 28.99 -30.30 24.30
N GLU A 439 29.54 -29.09 24.12
CA GLU A 439 29.28 -27.93 24.99
C GLU A 439 27.84 -27.41 24.84
N VAL A 440 27.38 -27.27 23.59
CA VAL A 440 26.00 -26.86 23.26
C VAL A 440 25.02 -27.92 23.77
N LEU A 441 25.32 -29.20 23.51
CA LEU A 441 24.50 -30.31 23.99
C LEU A 441 24.39 -30.34 25.52
N ASN A 442 25.50 -30.12 26.24
CA ASN A 442 25.51 -30.05 27.70
C ASN A 442 24.64 -28.92 28.25
N SER A 443 24.68 -27.76 27.59
CA SER A 443 23.84 -26.60 27.95
C SER A 443 22.35 -26.94 27.75
N ILE A 444 22.00 -27.59 26.65
CA ILE A 444 20.61 -28.04 26.38
C ILE A 444 20.14 -29.06 27.41
N ILE A 445 20.97 -30.04 27.75
CA ILE A 445 20.65 -31.06 28.77
C ILE A 445 20.38 -30.42 30.14
N ARG A 446 21.11 -29.35 30.50
CA ARG A 446 20.88 -28.58 31.73
C ARG A 446 19.52 -27.87 31.69
N ILE A 447 19.21 -27.19 30.58
CA ILE A 447 17.95 -26.45 30.40
C ILE A 447 16.72 -27.38 30.41
N CYS A 448 16.85 -28.61 29.88
CA CYS A 448 15.72 -29.53 29.80
C CYS A 448 15.16 -30.00 31.15
N GLU A 449 15.93 -29.88 32.25
CA GLU A 449 15.57 -30.38 33.60
C GLU A 449 14.96 -31.79 33.54
N LEU A 450 15.62 -32.70 32.81
CA LEU A 450 15.10 -34.04 32.54
C LEU A 450 14.93 -34.82 33.86
N LYS A 451 13.69 -34.91 34.35
CA LYS A 451 13.35 -35.61 35.60
C LYS A 451 13.67 -37.11 35.55
N THR A 452 13.77 -37.70 34.36
CA THR A 452 14.04 -39.12 34.18
C THR A 452 15.05 -39.34 33.06
N TYR A 453 16.34 -39.26 33.39
CA TYR A 453 17.43 -39.60 32.46
C TYR A 453 17.37 -41.05 31.95
N GLN A 454 16.61 -41.93 32.62
CA GLN A 454 16.52 -43.35 32.30
C GLN A 454 16.03 -43.61 30.87
N TYR A 455 14.93 -42.97 30.45
CA TYR A 455 14.38 -43.17 29.11
C TYR A 455 15.33 -42.62 28.03
N LEU A 456 15.85 -41.41 28.24
CA LEU A 456 16.82 -40.80 27.32
C LEU A 456 18.08 -41.66 27.19
N PHE A 457 18.60 -42.20 28.29
CA PHE A 457 19.78 -43.04 28.32
C PHE A 457 19.56 -44.37 27.59
N THR A 458 18.42 -45.02 27.82
CA THR A 458 18.05 -46.25 27.09
C THR A 458 17.91 -46.03 25.59
N ASP A 459 17.29 -44.93 25.17
CA ASP A 459 17.10 -44.64 23.74
C ASP A 459 18.41 -44.21 23.07
N ALA A 460 19.28 -43.47 23.79
CA ALA A 460 20.62 -43.12 23.32
C ALA A 460 21.49 -44.36 23.08
N ALA A 461 21.42 -45.34 23.98
CA ALA A 461 22.11 -46.62 23.82
C ALA A 461 21.54 -47.45 22.67
N ALA A 462 20.21 -47.48 22.51
CA ALA A 462 19.52 -48.14 21.41
C ALA A 462 19.81 -47.53 20.03
N ARG A 463 20.18 -46.24 19.95
CA ARG A 463 20.58 -45.52 18.73
C ARG A 463 22.10 -45.47 18.50
N GLY A 464 22.90 -46.00 19.43
CA GLY A 464 24.36 -46.03 19.30
C GLY A 464 25.08 -44.70 19.55
N LEU A 465 24.45 -43.75 20.25
CA LEU A 465 24.97 -42.41 20.52
C LEU A 465 26.04 -42.43 21.64
N ALA A 466 27.23 -42.98 21.35
CA ALA A 466 28.27 -43.21 22.34
C ALA A 466 28.67 -41.96 23.15
N GLY A 467 28.82 -40.80 22.51
CA GLY A 467 29.15 -39.55 23.21
C GLY A 467 28.08 -39.14 24.24
N LEU A 468 26.80 -39.26 23.89
CA LEU A 468 25.68 -38.95 24.80
C LEU A 468 25.57 -39.98 25.93
N VAL A 469 25.76 -41.27 25.63
CA VAL A 469 25.77 -42.33 26.64
C VAL A 469 26.88 -42.08 27.66
N GLN A 470 28.11 -41.78 27.21
CA GLN A 470 29.23 -41.48 28.10
C GLN A 470 28.93 -40.29 29.03
N GLN A 471 28.30 -39.22 28.51
CA GLN A 471 27.95 -38.03 29.30
C GLN A 471 26.87 -38.29 30.35
N LEU A 472 25.88 -39.12 30.02
CA LEU A 472 24.75 -39.40 30.91
C LEU A 472 25.04 -40.55 31.88
N MET A 473 26.09 -41.34 31.66
CA MET A 473 26.42 -42.55 32.41
C MET A 473 26.55 -42.31 33.93
N CYS A 474 27.08 -41.17 34.35
CA CYS A 474 27.21 -40.83 35.78
C CYS A 474 25.89 -40.42 36.46
N ARG A 475 24.76 -40.39 35.73
CA ARG A 475 23.46 -39.88 36.21
C ARG A 475 22.35 -40.95 36.25
N VAL A 476 22.66 -42.20 35.94
CA VAL A 476 21.70 -43.32 35.85
C VAL A 476 22.11 -44.48 36.77
N ASP A 477 21.10 -45.20 37.25
CA ASP A 477 21.26 -46.37 38.12
C ASP A 477 21.64 -47.63 37.32
N LEU A 478 22.15 -48.65 38.03
CA LEU A 478 22.61 -49.91 37.44
C LEU A 478 21.52 -50.64 36.65
N ASN A 479 20.25 -50.61 37.09
CA ASN A 479 19.16 -51.26 36.35
C ASN A 479 18.93 -50.60 34.98
N THR A 480 19.03 -49.27 34.91
CA THR A 480 18.96 -48.54 33.65
C THR A 480 20.16 -48.88 32.75
N ILE A 481 21.37 -49.01 33.31
CA ILE A 481 22.56 -49.46 32.57
C ILE A 481 22.35 -50.86 31.96
N HIS A 482 21.79 -51.80 32.72
CA HIS A 482 21.47 -53.14 32.20
C HIS A 482 20.45 -53.09 31.05
N ARG A 483 19.35 -52.35 31.21
CA ARG A 483 18.34 -52.18 30.15
C ARG A 483 18.92 -51.56 28.88
N SER A 484 19.79 -50.57 29.03
CA SER A 484 20.52 -49.94 27.92
C SER A 484 21.50 -50.88 27.24
N LEU A 485 22.20 -51.72 27.99
CA LEU A 485 23.11 -52.73 27.45
C LEU A 485 22.35 -53.73 26.59
N THR A 486 21.20 -54.23 27.07
CA THR A 486 20.31 -55.09 26.28
C THR A 486 19.86 -54.39 25.01
N ALA A 487 19.41 -53.12 25.09
CA ALA A 487 18.94 -52.37 23.93
C ALA A 487 20.05 -52.08 22.90
N ALA A 488 21.26 -51.71 23.34
CA ALA A 488 22.42 -51.50 22.47
C ALA A 488 22.88 -52.80 21.80
N ALA A 489 22.85 -53.91 22.54
CA ALA A 489 23.24 -55.22 22.03
C ALA A 489 22.25 -55.75 20.97
N LEU A 490 20.94 -55.57 21.20
CA LEU A 490 19.90 -55.95 20.23
C LEU A 490 19.98 -55.18 18.91
N ASN A 491 20.53 -53.96 18.92
CA ASN A 491 20.69 -53.09 17.74
C ASN A 491 22.13 -53.07 17.17
N GLY A 492 23.06 -53.85 17.74
CA GLY A 492 24.39 -54.02 17.15
C GLY A 492 25.43 -52.94 17.49
N HIS A 493 25.22 -52.09 18.50
CA HIS A 493 26.07 -50.92 18.77
C HIS A 493 27.32 -51.24 19.62
N THR A 494 28.36 -51.79 18.99
CA THR A 494 29.59 -52.30 19.64
C THR A 494 30.33 -51.30 20.54
N GLU A 495 30.43 -50.03 20.15
CA GLU A 495 31.12 -49.01 20.95
C GLU A 495 30.36 -48.67 22.25
N VAL A 496 29.03 -48.56 22.19
CA VAL A 496 28.19 -48.37 23.38
C VAL A 496 28.30 -49.57 24.31
N ILE A 497 28.33 -50.78 23.77
CA ILE A 497 28.44 -52.03 24.54
C ILE A 497 29.76 -52.07 25.31
N LYS A 498 30.89 -51.76 24.66
CA LYS A 498 32.20 -51.70 25.34
C LYS A 498 32.20 -50.70 26.50
N MET A 499 31.59 -49.53 26.33
CA MET A 499 31.51 -48.52 27.40
C MET A 499 30.66 -48.99 28.59
N LEU A 500 29.53 -49.66 28.34
CA LEU A 500 28.61 -50.09 29.40
C LEU A 500 29.11 -51.35 30.14
N LEU A 501 29.85 -52.24 29.46
CA LEU A 501 30.44 -53.44 30.06
C LEU A 501 31.49 -53.12 31.13
N GLY A 502 32.24 -52.03 30.99
CA GLY A 502 33.24 -51.62 31.99
C GLY A 502 32.68 -51.07 33.32
N LYS A 503 31.35 -51.01 33.47
CA LYS A 503 30.66 -50.36 34.62
C LYS A 503 29.49 -51.16 35.20
N SER A 504 29.12 -52.28 34.60
CA SER A 504 28.04 -53.13 35.11
C SER A 504 28.64 -54.33 35.83
N ASP A 505 28.28 -54.55 37.10
CA ASP A 505 28.49 -55.84 37.76
C ASP A 505 27.42 -56.77 37.21
N LEU A 506 27.81 -57.72 36.36
CA LEU A 506 26.96 -58.43 35.41
C LEU A 506 26.24 -59.64 36.04
N PRO A 507 24.89 -59.65 36.19
CA PRO A 507 24.18 -60.86 36.59
C PRO A 507 23.47 -61.56 35.41
N ASN A 508 23.42 -60.96 34.21
CA ASN A 508 22.46 -61.42 33.18
C ASN A 508 22.94 -61.37 31.71
N VAL A 509 24.24 -61.60 31.45
CA VAL A 509 24.81 -61.58 30.09
C VAL A 509 24.34 -62.75 29.22
N ALA A 510 24.05 -63.91 29.83
CA ALA A 510 23.61 -65.10 29.11
C ALA A 510 22.28 -64.89 28.35
N GLU A 511 21.31 -64.24 28.98
CA GLU A 511 20.01 -63.91 28.37
C GLU A 511 20.16 -62.90 27.22
N ILE A 512 21.06 -61.93 27.38
CA ILE A 512 21.38 -60.92 26.34
C ILE A 512 22.06 -61.60 25.14
N VAL A 513 23.03 -62.49 25.36
CA VAL A 513 23.75 -63.21 24.30
C VAL A 513 22.80 -64.06 23.45
N GLU A 514 21.82 -64.72 24.07
CA GLU A 514 20.81 -65.51 23.35
C GLU A 514 19.91 -64.61 22.48
N ALA A 515 19.48 -63.47 23.00
CA ALA A 515 18.65 -62.52 22.24
C ALA A 515 19.41 -61.86 21.07
N VAL A 516 20.69 -61.55 21.24
CA VAL A 516 21.56 -60.97 20.20
C VAL A 516 21.90 -61.99 19.10
N ALA A 517 22.10 -63.25 19.47
CA ALA A 517 22.34 -64.34 18.52
C ALA A 517 21.16 -64.53 17.55
N ARG A 518 19.92 -64.37 18.05
CA ARG A 518 18.71 -64.41 17.21
C ARG A 518 18.62 -63.24 16.21
N ASN A 519 19.19 -62.07 16.53
CA ASN A 519 19.22 -60.89 15.65
C ASN A 519 20.40 -60.87 14.67
N GLY A 520 21.30 -61.87 14.70
CA GLY A 520 22.39 -62.00 13.72
C GLY A 520 23.59 -61.06 13.92
N HIS A 521 23.73 -60.43 15.09
CA HIS A 521 24.86 -59.53 15.40
C HIS A 521 26.10 -60.30 15.91
N THR A 522 26.75 -61.07 15.03
CA THR A 522 27.89 -61.96 15.36
C THR A 522 29.08 -61.25 16.03
N SER A 523 29.34 -59.99 15.66
CA SER A 523 30.38 -59.14 16.26
C SER A 523 30.07 -58.75 17.72
N VAL A 524 28.79 -58.56 18.05
CA VAL A 524 28.35 -58.28 19.43
C VAL A 524 28.40 -59.52 20.30
N VAL A 525 28.02 -60.70 19.76
CA VAL A 525 28.12 -61.98 20.49
C VAL A 525 29.56 -62.28 20.90
N LYS A 526 30.53 -62.02 20.00
CA LYS A 526 31.96 -62.16 20.30
C LYS A 526 32.42 -61.21 21.41
N LEU A 527 31.98 -59.95 21.36
CA LEU A 527 32.33 -58.95 22.39
C LEU A 527 31.76 -59.30 23.77
N LEU A 528 30.49 -59.73 23.84
CA LEU A 528 29.86 -60.10 25.11
C LEU A 528 30.44 -61.39 25.72
N ARG A 529 30.78 -62.39 24.88
CA ARG A 529 31.45 -63.63 25.34
C ARG A 529 32.88 -63.38 25.84
N ALA A 530 33.60 -62.46 25.20
CA ALA A 530 34.95 -62.08 25.64
C ALA A 530 34.93 -61.40 27.03
N SER A 531 33.89 -60.64 27.35
CA SER A 531 33.73 -60.00 28.67
C SER A 531 33.24 -60.92 29.79
N THR A 532 32.73 -62.12 29.47
CA THR A 532 32.31 -63.14 30.46
C THR A 532 33.37 -64.23 30.68
N SER A 533 34.48 -64.18 29.94
CA SER A 533 35.50 -65.24 29.87
C SER A 533 36.57 -65.16 30.96
N ASP A 534 36.45 -64.27 31.95
CA ASP A 534 37.19 -64.41 33.21
C ASP A 534 36.41 -65.33 34.16
N ASP A 535 36.22 -66.59 33.72
CA ASP A 535 36.35 -67.81 34.53
C ASP A 535 35.82 -69.03 33.75
N ALA A 536 36.77 -69.87 33.32
CA ALA A 536 36.68 -71.30 33.06
C ALA A 536 35.38 -71.89 32.46
N ALA A 537 35.41 -72.21 31.14
CA ALA A 537 35.25 -73.59 30.65
C ALA A 537 35.30 -73.63 29.11
N MET A 538 36.42 -74.12 28.60
CA MET A 538 36.54 -74.78 27.30
C MET A 538 35.43 -75.83 27.13
N VAL A 539 34.54 -75.66 26.15
CA VAL A 539 33.97 -76.79 25.40
C VAL A 539 33.87 -76.38 23.94
N HIS A 540 34.66 -77.08 23.13
CA HIS A 540 34.56 -77.15 21.67
C HIS A 540 33.12 -77.30 21.21
N LEU A 541 32.78 -76.62 20.11
CA LEU A 541 32.17 -77.26 18.94
C LEU A 541 32.28 -76.28 17.77
N GLU A 542 33.32 -76.50 16.97
CA GLU A 542 33.30 -76.18 15.55
C GLU A 542 32.09 -76.88 14.93
N SER A 543 31.30 -76.13 14.16
CA SER A 543 30.81 -76.61 12.88
C SER A 543 30.25 -75.41 12.12
N ASP A 544 31.00 -75.06 11.09
CA ASP A 544 30.46 -74.48 9.88
C ASP A 544 29.24 -75.30 9.44
N GLN A 545 28.05 -74.72 9.54
CA GLN A 545 26.94 -75.08 8.67
C GLN A 545 26.29 -73.82 8.14
N GLU A 546 26.54 -73.61 6.85
CA GLU A 546 25.73 -72.81 5.94
C GLU A 546 24.23 -73.02 6.21
N PHE A 547 23.54 -71.96 6.59
CA PHE A 547 22.10 -71.85 6.34
C PHE A 547 21.80 -70.55 5.61
N GLY A 548 21.78 -70.66 4.29
CA GLY A 548 20.61 -70.28 3.50
C GLY A 548 20.07 -68.87 3.69
N ASN A 549 20.74 -67.93 3.05
CA ASN A 549 20.16 -66.84 2.25
C ASN A 549 18.61 -66.83 2.17
N LYS A 550 17.94 -66.10 3.06
CA LYS A 550 16.56 -65.62 2.83
C LYS A 550 16.45 -64.14 3.21
N LYS A 551 16.43 -63.32 2.16
CA LYS A 551 16.00 -61.92 2.15
C LYS A 551 14.73 -61.71 2.99
N PRO A 552 14.62 -60.65 3.81
CA PRO A 552 13.31 -60.18 4.23
C PRO A 552 12.67 -59.42 3.06
N ARG A 553 11.49 -59.89 2.66
CA ARG A 553 10.60 -59.16 1.75
C ARG A 553 10.11 -57.90 2.45
N LEU A 554 10.32 -56.75 1.80
CA LEU A 554 9.55 -55.53 2.02
C LEU A 554 8.05 -55.83 1.87
N LYS A 555 7.28 -55.54 2.91
CA LYS A 555 5.95 -54.93 2.82
C LYS A 555 5.73 -54.06 4.04
#